data_AF-A0A645AI82-F1
#
_entry.id   AF-A0A645AI82-F1
#
_cell.length_a   1.000
_cell.length_b   1.000
_cell.length_c   1.000
_cell.angle_alpha   90.00
_cell.angle_beta   90.00
_cell.angle_gamma   90.00
#
_symmetry.space_group_name_H-M   'P 1'
#
loop_
_entity.id
_entity.type
_entity.pdbx_description
1 polymer ?
#
loop_
_entity_poly.entity_id
_entity_poly.type
_entity_poly.pdbx_seq_one_letter_code
_entity_poly.pdbx_strand_id
1 'polypeptide(L)'
;MNNSVLALMERHELIPVCPELLGGLPTPREPAEISVGRVRTISGIDVTEQYGRGAAESLRLALLFGCSAALLKERSPSCGAGMVYDGTFSGKLVPGDGFTARLLRSRGIRVIPESGIGEL
;
A
#
# COMPACT_ATOMS: atom_id res chain seq x y z
N MET A 1 -16.58 -5.60 -2.86
CA MET A 1 -15.41 -5.24 -3.70
C MET A 1 -15.83 -4.11 -4.63
N ASN A 2 -14.95 -3.17 -4.98
CA ASN A 2 -15.32 -2.03 -5.83
C ASN A 2 -15.62 -2.50 -7.26
N ASN A 3 -16.79 -2.17 -7.82
CA ASN A 3 -17.21 -2.60 -9.16
C ASN A 3 -16.22 -2.17 -10.26
N SER A 4 -15.57 -1.02 -10.11
CA SER A 4 -14.56 -0.55 -11.08
C SER A 4 -13.30 -1.42 -11.05
N VAL A 5 -12.93 -1.98 -9.89
CA VAL A 5 -11.81 -2.93 -9.79
C VAL A 5 -12.17 -4.28 -10.41
N LEU A 6 -13.41 -4.74 -10.21
CA LEU A 6 -13.90 -5.97 -10.83
C LEU A 6 -13.88 -5.88 -12.36
N ALA A 7 -14.25 -4.72 -12.92
CA ALA A 7 -14.23 -4.50 -14.36
C ALA A 7 -12.82 -4.61 -14.98
N LEU A 8 -11.75 -4.41 -14.21
CA LEU A 8 -10.38 -4.58 -14.72
C LEU A 8 -10.07 -6.03 -15.08
N MET A 9 -10.73 -7.01 -14.45
CA MET A 9 -10.51 -8.44 -14.71
C MET A 9 -10.85 -8.84 -16.15
N GLU A 10 -11.66 -8.04 -16.85
CA GLU A 10 -11.98 -8.27 -18.28
C GLU A 10 -10.79 -7.99 -19.21
N ARG A 11 -9.82 -7.18 -18.76
CA ARG A 11 -8.72 -6.66 -19.58
C ARG A 11 -7.33 -6.92 -19.00
N HIS A 12 -7.25 -7.28 -17.72
CA HIS A 12 -6.01 -7.42 -16.98
C HIS A 12 -6.03 -8.67 -16.10
N GLU A 13 -4.86 -9.27 -15.92
CA GLU A 13 -4.62 -10.23 -14.84
C GLU A 13 -4.38 -9.47 -13.54
N LEU A 14 -5.22 -9.72 -12.54
CA LEU A 14 -5.14 -9.05 -11.24
C LEU A 14 -4.46 -9.97 -10.21
N ILE A 15 -3.35 -9.51 -9.65
CA ILE A 15 -2.66 -10.19 -8.55
C ILE A 15 -3.05 -9.50 -7.23
N PRO A 16 -4.00 -10.06 -6.45
CA PRO A 16 -4.45 -9.43 -5.22
C PRO A 16 -3.37 -9.55 -4.13
N VAL A 17 -3.01 -8.42 -3.53
CA VAL A 17 -2.05 -8.38 -2.42
C VAL A 17 -2.56 -7.48 -1.30
N CYS A 18 -2.28 -7.87 -0.07
CA CYS A 18 -2.37 -6.99 1.09
C CYS A 18 -0.99 -6.97 1.74
N PRO A 19 -0.20 -5.90 1.56
CA PRO A 19 1.16 -5.86 2.08
C PRO A 19 1.21 -6.07 3.59
N GLU A 20 0.24 -5.53 4.33
CA GLU A 20 0.17 -5.67 5.79
C GLU A 20 -0.02 -7.14 6.22
N LEU A 21 -0.84 -7.92 5.50
CA LEU A 21 -1.00 -9.36 5.72
C LEU A 21 0.27 -10.13 5.32
N LEU A 22 0.86 -9.82 4.17
CA LEU A 22 2.12 -10.43 3.72
C LEU A 22 3.28 -10.11 4.68
N GLY A 23 3.19 -8.98 5.38
CA GLY A 23 4.08 -8.55 6.45
C GLY A 23 3.88 -9.28 7.78
N GLY A 24 2.81 -10.07 7.91
CA GLY A 24 2.49 -10.86 9.11
C GLY A 24 1.54 -10.17 10.11
N LEU A 25 0.89 -9.06 9.74
CA LEU A 25 -0.12 -8.44 10.61
C LEU A 25 -1.46 -9.20 10.53
N PRO A 26 -2.24 -9.27 11.62
CA PRO A 26 -3.52 -9.97 11.64
C PRO A 26 -4.65 -9.17 10.96
N THR A 27 -5.82 -9.80 10.82
CA THR A 27 -7.09 -9.13 10.50
C THR A 27 -8.17 -9.57 11.50
N PRO A 28 -8.78 -8.64 12.27
CA PRO A 28 -8.53 -7.21 12.30
C PRO A 28 -7.18 -6.86 12.95
N ARG A 29 -6.76 -5.59 12.82
CA ARG A 29 -5.56 -5.01 13.45
C ARG A 29 -5.82 -3.54 13.78
N GLU A 30 -5.02 -2.99 14.69
CA GLU A 30 -5.11 -1.57 15.03
C GLU A 30 -4.76 -0.67 13.84
N PRO A 31 -5.35 0.53 13.75
CA PRO A 31 -4.89 1.56 12.83
C PRO A 31 -3.42 1.89 13.10
N ALA A 32 -2.67 2.09 12.01
CA ALA A 32 -1.28 2.51 12.08
C ALA A 32 -1.02 3.67 11.11
N GLU A 33 -0.06 4.53 11.46
CA GLU A 33 0.32 5.70 10.66
C GLU A 33 1.84 5.82 10.59
N ILE A 34 2.34 6.52 9.55
CA ILE A 34 3.76 6.80 9.41
C ILE A 34 4.10 8.00 10.29
N SER A 35 5.01 7.81 11.24
CA SER A 35 5.53 8.85 12.11
C SER A 35 7.06 8.79 12.12
N VAL A 36 7.71 9.86 11.67
CA VAL A 36 9.18 10.01 11.64
C VAL A 36 9.88 8.81 10.96
N GLY A 37 9.36 8.39 9.80
CA GLY A 37 9.94 7.29 9.00
C GLY A 37 9.67 5.88 9.54
N ARG A 38 8.89 5.75 10.61
CA ARG A 38 8.44 4.48 11.19
C ARG A 38 6.93 4.33 11.05
N VAL A 39 6.42 3.12 11.17
CA VAL A 39 4.98 2.85 11.22
C VAL A 39 4.63 2.43 12.64
N ARG A 40 3.71 3.16 13.26
CA ARG A 40 3.26 2.87 14.63
C ARG A 40 1.76 2.73 14.68
N THR A 41 1.27 1.84 15.52
CA THR A 41 -0.17 1.73 15.82
C THR A 41 -0.63 2.91 16.68
N ILE A 42 -1.95 3.10 16.80
CA ILE A 42 -2.54 4.12 17.68
C ILE A 42 -2.18 3.90 19.16
N SER A 43 -1.94 2.65 19.57
CA SER A 43 -1.45 2.31 20.92
C SER A 43 0.07 2.52 21.09
N GLY A 44 0.78 2.92 20.02
CA GLY A 44 2.21 3.22 20.04
C GLY A 44 3.13 2.03 19.73
N ILE A 45 2.58 0.89 19.31
CA ILE A 45 3.37 -0.29 18.95
C ILE A 45 4.07 -0.05 17.62
N ASP A 46 5.39 -0.24 17.57
CA ASP A 46 6.17 -0.12 16.35
C ASP A 46 5.96 -1.37 15.48
N VAL A 47 5.41 -1.18 14.29
CA VAL A 47 5.09 -2.23 13.30
C VAL A 47 5.88 -2.02 12.00
N THR A 48 6.96 -1.24 12.04
CA THR A 48 7.74 -0.86 10.85
C THR A 48 8.28 -2.08 10.10
N GLU A 49 8.70 -3.12 10.82
CA GLU A 49 9.28 -4.33 10.21
C GLU A 49 8.23 -5.07 9.36
N GLN A 50 7.00 -5.21 9.86
CA GLN A 50 5.91 -5.87 9.16
C GLN A 50 5.56 -5.11 7.87
N TYR A 51 5.49 -3.78 7.93
CA TYR A 51 5.26 -2.95 6.74
C TYR A 51 6.40 -3.06 5.72
N GLY A 52 7.65 -3.09 6.17
CA GLY A 52 8.82 -3.30 5.31
C GLY A 52 8.83 -4.67 4.64
N ARG A 53 8.56 -5.73 5.41
CA ARG A 53 8.44 -7.11 4.91
C ARG A 53 7.29 -7.23 3.90
N GLY A 54 6.14 -6.65 4.22
CA GLY A 54 4.97 -6.60 3.35
C GLY A 54 5.23 -5.93 2.01
N ALA A 55 5.96 -4.80 2.03
CA ALA A 55 6.40 -4.12 0.82
C ALA A 55 7.34 -5.01 -0.01
N ALA A 56 8.33 -5.65 0.62
CA ALA A 56 9.27 -6.54 -0.07
C ALA A 56 8.57 -7.74 -0.71
N GLU A 57 7.63 -8.39 0.00
CA GLU A 57 6.83 -9.49 -0.56
C GLU A 57 5.92 -9.04 -1.69
N SER A 58 5.32 -7.85 -1.60
CA SER A 58 4.50 -7.30 -2.68
C SER A 58 5.33 -7.04 -3.94
N LEU A 59 6.54 -6.50 -3.79
CA LEU A 59 7.49 -6.34 -4.89
C LEU A 59 7.90 -7.70 -5.46
N ARG A 60 8.19 -8.69 -4.62
CA ARG A 60 8.56 -10.04 -5.06
C ARG A 60 7.45 -10.65 -5.93
N LEU A 61 6.20 -10.54 -5.52
CA LEU A 61 5.05 -11.00 -6.30
C LEU A 61 4.91 -10.22 -7.62
N ALA A 62 5.03 -8.89 -7.58
CA ALA A 62 4.96 -8.08 -8.79
C ALA A 62 6.03 -8.47 -9.82
N LEU A 63 7.26 -8.74 -9.37
CA LEU A 63 8.34 -9.21 -10.25
C LEU A 63 8.09 -10.64 -10.76
N LEU A 64 7.62 -11.54 -9.89
CA LEU A 64 7.34 -12.93 -10.24
C LEU A 64 6.26 -13.04 -11.33
N PHE A 65 5.21 -12.23 -11.24
CA PHE A 65 4.10 -12.21 -12.19
C PHE A 65 4.29 -11.19 -13.33
N GLY A 66 5.44 -10.52 -13.40
CA GLY A 66 5.73 -9.55 -14.47
C GLY A 66 4.78 -8.33 -14.48
N CYS A 67 4.28 -7.91 -13.32
CA CYS A 67 3.37 -6.78 -13.21
C CYS A 67 4.04 -5.47 -13.64
N SER A 68 3.41 -4.74 -14.55
CA SER A 68 3.86 -3.42 -15.02
C SER A 68 3.31 -2.25 -14.19
N ALA A 69 2.19 -2.48 -13.49
CA ALA A 69 1.51 -1.47 -12.68
C ALA A 69 0.99 -2.06 -11.36
N ALA A 70 0.78 -1.18 -10.38
CA ALA A 70 0.15 -1.48 -9.11
C ALA A 70 -0.95 -0.46 -8.81
N LEU A 71 -2.19 -0.93 -8.77
CA LEU A 71 -3.34 -0.16 -8.31
C LEU A 71 -3.45 -0.26 -6.79
N LEU A 72 -3.22 0.84 -6.08
CA LEU A 72 -3.06 0.83 -4.63
C LEU A 72 -4.11 1.69 -3.90
N LYS A 73 -4.48 1.22 -2.70
CA LYS A 73 -5.40 1.93 -1.81
C LYS A 73 -4.78 3.25 -1.33
N GLU A 74 -5.50 4.36 -1.49
CA GLU A 74 -5.07 5.68 -1.05
C GLU A 74 -4.92 5.81 0.47
N ARG A 75 -4.03 6.72 0.90
CA ARG A 75 -3.84 7.20 2.30
C ARG A 75 -3.26 6.19 3.29
N SER A 76 -3.21 4.90 2.94
CA SER A 76 -2.66 3.84 3.79
C SER A 76 -1.16 4.05 4.05
N PRO A 77 -0.64 3.75 5.25
CA PRO A 77 0.80 3.71 5.53
C PRO A 77 1.58 2.68 4.69
N SER A 78 0.90 1.71 4.06
CA SER A 78 1.52 0.79 3.11
C SER A 78 1.30 1.23 1.66
N CYS A 79 0.03 1.46 1.30
CA CYS A 79 -0.40 1.56 -0.09
C CYS A 79 -0.58 2.99 -0.59
N GLY A 80 -0.67 3.97 0.32
CA GLY A 80 -0.92 5.37 -0.04
C GLY A 80 0.14 5.88 -1.02
N ALA A 81 -0.31 6.50 -2.10
CA ALA A 81 0.57 7.09 -3.11
C ALA A 81 0.26 8.59 -3.21
N GLY A 82 1.25 9.43 -2.94
CA GLY A 82 1.14 10.88 -2.94
C GLY A 82 0.64 11.49 -1.63
N MET A 83 -0.27 10.82 -0.91
CA MET A 83 -0.80 11.27 0.38
C MET A 83 -0.89 10.13 1.40
N VAL A 84 -0.51 10.41 2.65
CA VAL A 84 -0.64 9.53 3.83
C VAL A 84 -1.11 10.34 5.05
N TYR A 85 -1.57 9.68 6.09
CA TYR A 85 -1.86 10.35 7.37
C TYR A 85 -0.59 10.87 8.05
N ASP A 86 -0.73 11.94 8.84
CA ASP A 86 0.39 12.71 9.37
C ASP A 86 1.12 12.08 10.57
N GLY A 87 0.70 10.90 11.03
CA GLY A 87 1.34 10.18 12.13
C GLY A 87 0.87 10.61 13.51
N THR A 88 -0.12 11.51 13.60
CA THR A 88 -0.69 12.00 14.85
C THR A 88 -2.04 11.39 15.19
N PHE A 89 -2.61 10.56 14.31
CA PHE A 89 -3.96 10.02 14.43
C PHE A 89 -5.06 11.10 14.49
N SER A 90 -4.76 12.32 14.00
CA SER A 90 -5.74 13.41 13.89
C SER A 90 -6.63 13.32 12.65
N GLY A 91 -6.35 12.39 11.74
CA GLY A 91 -7.00 12.27 10.43
C GLY A 91 -6.48 13.26 9.39
N LYS A 92 -5.50 14.11 9.72
CA LYS A 92 -4.86 15.02 8.78
C LYS A 92 -3.97 14.25 7.80
N LEU A 93 -4.05 14.64 6.53
CA LEU A 93 -3.20 14.09 5.47
C LEU A 93 -2.01 15.01 5.17
N VAL A 94 -0.90 14.40 4.81
CA VAL A 94 0.34 15.05 4.38
C VAL A 94 0.87 14.40 3.09
N PRO A 95 1.63 15.14 2.27
CA PRO A 95 2.31 14.56 1.12
C PRO A 95 3.26 13.43 1.54
N GLY A 96 3.16 12.28 0.88
CA GLY A 96 4.00 11.14 1.17
C GLY A 96 3.51 9.84 0.56
N ASP A 97 4.40 8.86 0.48
CA ASP A 97 4.09 7.51 0.02
C ASP A 97 4.17 6.52 1.18
N GLY A 98 3.26 5.55 1.18
CA GLY A 98 3.33 4.35 1.99
C GLY A 98 4.51 3.47 1.62
N PHE A 99 4.86 2.54 2.51
CA PHE A 99 6.06 1.70 2.36
C PHE A 99 6.06 0.88 1.05
N THR A 100 4.92 0.30 0.69
CA THR A 100 4.77 -0.48 -0.55
C THR A 100 4.79 0.41 -1.77
N ALA A 101 4.02 1.50 -1.77
CA ALA A 101 3.98 2.44 -2.89
C ALA A 101 5.38 2.99 -3.20
N ARG A 102 6.11 3.43 -2.17
CA ARG A 102 7.48 3.91 -2.30
C ARG A 102 8.43 2.86 -2.89
N LEU A 103 8.38 1.63 -2.38
CA LEU A 103 9.27 0.57 -2.85
C LEU A 103 8.97 0.19 -4.30
N LEU A 104 7.71 -0.01 -4.67
CA LEU A 104 7.32 -0.34 -6.04
C LEU A 104 7.75 0.75 -7.04
N ARG A 105 7.51 2.03 -6.71
CA ARG A 105 7.99 3.16 -7.52
C ARG A 105 9.51 3.15 -7.69
N SER A 106 10.26 2.92 -6.61
CA SER A 106 11.73 2.86 -6.66
C SER A 106 12.27 1.74 -7.56
N ARG A 107 11.44 0.75 -7.91
CA ARG A 107 11.76 -0.37 -8.78
C ARG A 107 11.14 -0.26 -10.18
N GLY A 108 10.61 0.90 -10.52
CA GLY A 108 10.06 1.17 -11.86
C GLY A 108 8.65 0.65 -12.11
N ILE A 109 7.96 0.14 -11.08
CA ILE A 109 6.55 -0.27 -11.22
C ILE A 109 5.68 0.99 -11.16
N ARG A 110 4.79 1.15 -12.15
CA ARG A 110 3.86 2.28 -12.19
C ARG A 110 2.84 2.16 -11.07
N VAL A 111 2.91 3.04 -10.07
CA VAL A 111 1.95 3.07 -8.95
C VAL A 111 0.83 4.05 -9.24
N ILE A 112 -0.41 3.53 -9.25
CA ILE A 112 -1.63 4.26 -9.56
C ILE A 112 -2.54 4.23 -8.32
N PRO A 113 -2.96 5.38 -7.78
CA PRO A 113 -3.95 5.41 -6.70
C PRO A 113 -5.32 4.94 -7.21
N GLU A 114 -6.20 4.47 -6.33
CA GLU A 114 -7.54 3.99 -6.74
C GLU A 114 -8.39 5.04 -7.49
N SER A 115 -8.14 6.34 -7.28
CA SER A 115 -8.77 7.43 -8.02
C SER A 115 -8.33 7.51 -9.48
N GLY A 116 -7.13 7.02 -9.80
CA GLY A 116 -6.55 6.95 -11.14
C GLY A 116 -6.87 5.65 -11.88
N ILE A 117 -7.84 4.86 -11.43
CA ILE A 117 -8.15 3.55 -12.02
C ILE A 117 -8.45 3.60 -13.53
N GLY A 118 -8.95 4.73 -14.04
CA GLY A 118 -9.21 4.92 -15.47
C GLY A 118 -7.96 5.07 -16.34
N GLU A 119 -6.77 5.12 -15.74
CA GLU A 119 -5.50 5.15 -16.46
C GLU A 119 -4.95 3.75 -16.82
N LEU A 120 -5.68 2.70 -16.43
CA LEU A 120 -5.41 1.28 -16.69
C LEU A 120 -6.33 0.73 -17.79
#